data_AF-A0A3Q1MFN4-F1
#
_entry.id   AF-A0A3Q1MFN4-F1
#
_cell.length_a   1.000
_cell.length_b   1.000
_cell.length_c   1.000
_cell.angle_alpha   90.00
_cell.angle_beta   90.00
_cell.angle_gamma   90.00
#
_symmetry.space_group_name_H-M   'P 1'
#
loop_
_entity.id
_entity.type
_entity.pdbx_description
1 polymer ?
#
loop_
_entity_poly.entity_id
_entity_poly.type
_entity_poly.pdbx_seq_one_letter_code
_entity_poly.pdbx_strand_id
1 'polypeptide(L)'
;MLLYRSAAWFAKGLREYTKSGYESASKDFVPDDLEVQVPGRAFMVTGGNSGIGKATAMEIAKRGGTVHLVCRDHSRAEGAKAEIIRESGNQNIFLHIVDLSLPKSVWKFVENFKQEHTLNVLINNAGCMVNKRELTEDGLEKNFATNTLGVYVLTTALIPVLEKEHDPRVITVSSGGMLVQKLNTDDPQSERTAFDGTMVYAQNKRQQVVLTERWARAHPAIHFSCMHPGWVDTPGHHPDGPHINLCAGRVCAPRSPPESSIWVRVRSAICGPQVCGCRCRASTPGWGPGCAPRPRARTRCCGWPLPPLPPPSPAAASSKTGNRRPHTCLSRGHRPHRPKRRNSLRSWKSWLGDLNSPG
;
A
#
# COMPACT_ATOMS: atom_id res chain seq x y z
N MET A 1 5.06 -19.02 -18.12
CA MET A 1 4.39 -17.72 -17.84
C MET A 1 5.20 -16.75 -16.97
N LEU A 2 6.12 -17.18 -16.08
CA LEU A 2 6.95 -16.25 -15.28
C LEU A 2 7.99 -15.49 -16.12
N LEU A 3 8.72 -16.17 -17.01
CA LEU A 3 9.84 -15.57 -17.76
C LEU A 3 9.45 -14.35 -18.58
N TYR A 4 8.35 -14.42 -19.34
CA TYR A 4 7.88 -13.28 -20.13
C TYR A 4 7.50 -12.08 -19.25
N ARG A 5 6.82 -12.31 -18.11
CA ARG A 5 6.42 -11.22 -17.21
C ARG A 5 7.63 -10.56 -16.55
N SER A 6 8.59 -11.38 -16.10
CA SER A 6 9.84 -10.87 -15.56
C SER A 6 10.61 -10.10 -16.64
N ALA A 7 10.79 -10.65 -17.83
CA ALA A 7 11.49 -9.99 -18.93
C ALA A 7 10.82 -8.68 -19.37
N ALA A 8 9.50 -8.67 -19.52
CA ALA A 8 8.73 -7.46 -19.84
C ALA A 8 8.80 -6.42 -18.72
N TRP A 9 8.76 -6.86 -17.45
CA TRP A 9 8.93 -5.99 -16.29
C TRP A 9 10.33 -5.36 -16.26
N PHE A 10 11.38 -6.15 -16.47
CA PHE A 10 12.75 -5.63 -16.54
C PHE A 10 12.96 -4.70 -17.73
N ALA A 11 12.46 -5.04 -18.92
CA ALA A 11 12.56 -4.19 -20.10
C ALA A 11 11.84 -2.85 -19.89
N LYS A 12 10.63 -2.88 -19.33
CA LYS A 12 9.89 -1.66 -18.98
C LYS A 12 10.57 -0.88 -17.85
N GLY A 13 11.05 -1.58 -16.83
CA GLY A 13 11.69 -0.95 -15.67
C GLY A 13 13.01 -0.26 -16.00
N LEU A 14 13.84 -0.88 -16.86
CA LEU A 14 15.06 -0.24 -17.36
C LEU A 14 14.77 1.02 -18.16
N ARG A 15 13.64 1.06 -18.88
CA ARG A 15 13.22 2.21 -19.67
C ARG A 15 12.57 3.31 -18.84
N GLU A 16 11.71 2.97 -17.88
CA GLU A 16 10.80 3.92 -17.23
C GLU A 16 11.11 4.17 -15.74
N TYR A 17 11.74 3.22 -15.04
CA TYR A 17 11.92 3.27 -13.58
C TYR A 17 13.33 3.66 -13.15
N THR A 18 14.22 3.86 -14.11
CA THR A 18 15.59 4.35 -13.94
C THR A 18 15.62 5.88 -13.97
N LYS A 19 16.75 6.46 -13.55
CA LYS A 19 17.01 7.91 -13.66
C LYS A 19 16.73 8.47 -15.06
N SER A 20 17.17 7.77 -16.11
CA SER A 20 16.93 8.19 -17.50
C SER A 20 15.44 8.13 -17.89
N GLY A 21 14.71 7.13 -17.40
CA GLY A 21 13.26 7.05 -17.60
C GLY A 21 12.54 8.22 -16.93
N TYR A 22 12.95 8.54 -15.71
CA TYR A 22 12.48 9.71 -14.98
C TYR A 22 12.79 11.03 -15.72
N GLU A 23 14.03 11.26 -16.14
CA GLU A 23 14.44 12.48 -16.86
C GLU A 23 13.70 12.64 -18.20
N SER A 24 13.34 11.53 -18.85
CA SER A 24 12.50 11.56 -20.04
C SER A 24 11.08 11.98 -19.71
N ALA A 25 10.48 11.42 -18.64
CA ALA A 25 9.12 11.74 -18.23
C ALA A 25 8.98 13.16 -17.68
N SER A 26 10.03 13.69 -17.02
CA SER A 26 10.01 15.04 -16.45
C SER A 26 9.95 16.15 -17.51
N LYS A 27 10.28 15.87 -18.77
CA LYS A 27 10.18 16.84 -19.88
C LYS A 27 8.73 17.18 -20.20
N ASP A 28 7.82 16.25 -19.98
CA ASP A 28 6.38 16.43 -20.20
C ASP A 28 5.67 16.87 -18.90
N PHE A 29 6.42 17.10 -17.82
CA PHE A 29 5.87 17.56 -16.55
C PHE A 29 5.48 19.04 -16.65
N VAL A 30 4.26 19.37 -16.21
CA VAL A 30 3.76 20.74 -16.17
C VAL A 30 4.11 21.35 -14.81
N PRO A 31 5.02 22.33 -14.69
CA PRO A 31 5.45 22.87 -13.40
C PRO A 31 4.32 23.46 -12.55
N ASP A 32 3.32 24.07 -13.19
CA ASP A 32 2.10 24.60 -12.57
C ASP A 32 1.32 23.50 -11.82
N ASP A 33 1.58 22.23 -12.12
CA ASP A 33 1.05 21.10 -11.36
C ASP A 33 1.63 21.00 -9.94
N LEU A 34 2.59 21.84 -9.53
CA LEU A 34 3.14 21.91 -8.17
C LEU A 34 2.65 23.15 -7.38
N GLU A 35 2.01 24.10 -8.04
CA GLU A 35 1.55 25.37 -7.46
C GLU A 35 0.18 25.21 -6.79
N VAL A 36 0.13 24.41 -5.72
CA VAL A 36 -1.10 24.30 -4.90
C VAL A 36 -0.77 24.48 -3.43
N GLN A 37 -1.58 25.32 -2.77
CA GLN A 37 -1.54 25.51 -1.33
C GLN A 37 -2.59 24.61 -0.67
N VAL A 38 -2.28 24.10 0.52
CA VAL A 38 -3.16 23.20 1.28
C VAL A 38 -3.41 23.65 2.73
N PRO A 39 -3.60 24.96 3.01
CA PRO A 39 -3.93 25.41 4.35
C PRO A 39 -5.24 24.78 4.83
N GLY A 40 -5.29 24.46 6.13
CA GLY A 40 -6.48 23.86 6.75
C GLY A 40 -6.72 22.38 6.42
N ARG A 41 -5.84 21.74 5.64
CA ARG A 41 -5.91 20.28 5.39
C ARG A 41 -4.90 19.52 6.23
N ALA A 42 -5.36 18.41 6.82
CA ALA A 42 -4.56 17.50 7.62
C ALA A 42 -4.10 16.28 6.82
N PHE A 43 -2.81 15.96 6.93
CA PHE A 43 -2.13 14.88 6.25
C PHE A 43 -1.44 13.97 7.26
N MET A 44 -1.62 12.66 7.15
CA MET A 44 -0.89 11.68 7.95
C MET A 44 0.12 10.97 7.08
N VAL A 45 1.40 11.02 7.46
CA VAL A 45 2.50 10.38 6.72
C VAL A 45 3.17 9.35 7.61
N THR A 46 3.01 8.08 7.24
CA THR A 46 3.71 6.97 7.92
C THR A 46 5.17 6.88 7.45
N GLY A 47 6.10 6.69 8.38
CA GLY A 47 7.54 6.71 8.06
C GLY A 47 8.01 8.11 7.63
N GLY A 48 7.37 9.15 8.15
CA GLY A 48 7.64 10.56 7.81
C GLY A 48 8.97 11.11 8.33
N ASN A 49 9.79 10.31 9.03
CA ASN A 49 11.08 10.74 9.58
C ASN A 49 12.28 10.52 8.66
N SER A 50 12.12 9.83 7.52
CA SER A 50 13.24 9.61 6.59
C SER A 50 12.81 9.38 5.15
N GLY A 51 13.77 9.50 4.22
CA GLY A 51 13.60 9.21 2.81
C GLY A 51 12.37 9.90 2.20
N ILE A 52 11.62 9.14 1.39
CA ILE A 52 10.44 9.61 0.66
C ILE A 52 9.36 10.16 1.59
N GLY A 53 9.17 9.56 2.77
CA GLY A 53 8.17 10.00 3.74
C GLY A 53 8.47 11.40 4.28
N LYS A 54 9.72 11.65 4.68
CA LYS A 54 10.15 12.96 5.17
C LYS A 54 10.07 14.03 4.08
N ALA A 55 10.51 13.70 2.87
CA ALA A 55 10.40 14.60 1.73
C ALA A 55 8.93 14.97 1.43
N THR A 56 8.04 13.97 1.44
CA THR A 56 6.60 14.19 1.27
C THR A 56 6.05 15.13 2.36
N ALA A 57 6.39 14.87 3.62
CA ALA A 57 5.99 15.70 4.74
C ALA A 57 6.51 17.15 4.63
N MET A 58 7.76 17.34 4.22
CA MET A 58 8.37 18.65 3.98
C MET A 58 7.61 19.44 2.92
N GLU A 59 7.30 18.81 1.78
CA GLU A 59 6.62 19.48 0.68
C GLU A 59 5.15 19.82 1.01
N ILE A 60 4.48 19.00 1.83
CA ILE A 60 3.16 19.34 2.38
C ILE A 60 3.26 20.53 3.35
N ALA A 61 4.26 20.52 4.24
CA ALA A 61 4.46 21.56 5.24
C ALA A 61 4.75 22.92 4.60
N LYS A 62 5.61 22.98 3.58
CA LYS A 62 5.92 24.20 2.80
C LYS A 62 4.71 24.83 2.12
N ARG A 63 3.63 24.08 1.96
CA ARG A 63 2.38 24.50 1.32
C ARG A 63 1.24 24.76 2.31
N GLY A 64 1.60 24.89 3.59
CA GLY A 64 0.66 25.26 4.66
C GLY A 64 -0.18 24.11 5.21
N GLY A 65 0.08 22.86 4.82
CA GLY A 65 -0.68 21.71 5.32
C GLY A 65 -0.32 21.35 6.76
N THR A 66 -1.29 20.82 7.51
CA THR A 66 -1.04 20.19 8.81
C THR A 66 -0.50 18.79 8.60
N VAL A 67 0.64 18.46 9.21
CA VAL A 67 1.33 17.16 9.01
C VAL A 67 1.40 16.38 10.30
N HIS A 68 0.82 15.18 10.29
CA HIS A 68 0.95 14.17 11.34
C HIS A 68 1.99 13.12 10.91
N LEU A 69 3.16 13.16 11.52
CA LEU A 69 4.25 12.20 11.30
C LEU A 69 4.03 10.97 12.17
N VAL A 70 3.76 9.82 11.56
CA VAL A 70 3.66 8.54 12.27
C VAL A 70 4.98 7.79 12.10
N CYS A 71 5.73 7.66 13.19
CA CYS A 71 7.10 7.16 13.18
C CYS A 71 7.33 6.15 14.31
N ARG A 72 8.30 5.24 14.14
CA ARG A 72 8.65 4.28 15.18
C ARG A 72 9.67 4.81 16.19
N ASP A 73 10.66 5.56 15.71
CA ASP A 73 11.80 6.03 16.51
C ASP A 73 11.61 7.49 16.90
N HIS A 74 11.55 7.76 18.21
CA HIS A 74 11.29 9.09 18.75
C HIS A 74 12.39 10.09 18.40
N SER A 75 13.66 9.75 18.63
CA SER A 75 14.79 10.67 18.42
C SER A 75 14.91 11.10 16.96
N ARG A 76 14.85 10.13 16.03
CA ARG A 76 14.88 10.43 14.59
C ARG A 76 13.68 11.23 14.13
N ALA A 77 12.52 11.01 14.73
CA ALA A 77 11.32 11.69 14.33
C ALA A 77 11.24 13.13 14.86
N GLU A 78 11.74 13.39 16.07
CA GLU A 78 11.92 14.77 16.56
C GLU A 78 12.93 15.55 15.70
N GLY A 79 14.06 14.92 15.34
CA GLY A 79 15.02 15.54 14.42
C GLY A 79 14.38 15.90 13.06
N ALA A 80 13.57 15.00 12.50
CA ALA A 80 12.86 15.26 11.25
C ALA A 80 11.80 16.37 11.39
N LYS A 81 11.05 16.40 12.49
CA LYS A 81 10.07 17.45 12.79
C LYS A 81 10.75 18.82 12.88
N ALA A 82 11.83 18.93 13.66
CA ALA A 82 12.58 20.17 13.81
C ALA A 82 13.11 20.69 12.46
N GLU A 83 13.62 19.80 11.61
CA GLU A 83 14.07 20.16 10.28
C GLU A 83 12.93 20.64 9.37
N ILE A 84 11.79 19.93 9.38
CA ILE A 84 10.60 20.33 8.61
C ILE A 84 10.10 21.71 9.04
N ILE A 85 10.00 21.97 10.35
CA ILE A 85 9.59 23.27 10.87
C ILE A 85 10.56 24.37 10.43
N ARG A 86 11.87 24.13 10.58
CA ARG A 86 12.91 25.09 10.20
C ARG A 86 12.88 25.46 8.72
N GLU A 87 12.67 24.48 7.83
CA GLU A 87 12.74 24.71 6.38
C GLU A 87 11.41 25.16 5.77
N SER A 88 10.28 24.79 6.36
CA SER A 88 8.95 25.18 5.86
C SER A 88 8.39 26.44 6.53
N GLY A 89 8.86 26.79 7.73
CA GLY A 89 8.26 27.82 8.57
C GLY A 89 6.90 27.44 9.17
N ASN A 90 6.39 26.23 8.88
CA ASN A 90 5.09 25.76 9.31
C ASN A 90 5.19 25.03 10.67
N GLN A 91 4.43 25.50 11.66
CA GLN A 91 4.41 24.94 13.02
C GLN A 91 3.41 23.79 13.19
N ASN A 92 2.54 23.53 12.21
CA ASN A 92 1.48 22.52 12.29
C ASN A 92 2.02 21.10 12.01
N ILE A 93 3.09 20.72 12.69
CA ILE A 93 3.77 19.42 12.55
C ILE A 93 3.65 18.65 13.86
N PHE A 94 2.86 17.57 13.83
CA PHE A 94 2.57 16.73 14.97
C PHE A 94 3.32 15.40 14.85
N LEU A 95 3.83 14.90 15.96
CA LEU A 95 4.58 13.65 16.01
C LEU A 95 3.79 12.59 16.77
N HIS A 96 3.67 11.41 16.16
CA HIS A 96 3.00 10.25 16.73
C HIS A 96 3.95 9.05 16.71
N ILE A 97 4.28 8.54 17.89
CA ILE A 97 5.19 7.39 18.02
C ILE A 97 4.39 6.10 18.02
N VAL A 98 4.45 5.38 16.89
CA VAL A 98 3.69 4.16 16.66
C VAL A 98 4.55 3.16 15.89
N ASP A 99 4.67 1.94 16.42
CA ASP A 99 5.25 0.83 15.68
C ASP A 99 4.15 0.11 14.88
N LEU A 100 4.19 0.23 13.55
CA LEU A 100 3.23 -0.43 12.67
C LEU A 100 3.31 -1.96 12.70
N SER A 101 4.39 -2.54 13.22
CA SER A 101 4.48 -3.98 13.42
C SER A 101 3.66 -4.48 14.61
N LEU A 102 3.06 -3.57 15.39
CA LEU A 102 2.23 -3.86 16.57
C LEU A 102 0.77 -3.42 16.33
N PRO A 103 -0.09 -4.27 15.72
CA PRO A 103 -1.44 -3.90 15.33
C PRO A 103 -2.33 -3.35 16.45
N LYS A 104 -2.16 -3.83 17.68
CA LYS A 104 -2.87 -3.33 18.86
C LYS A 104 -2.49 -1.89 19.19
N SER A 105 -1.19 -1.56 19.08
CA SER A 105 -0.69 -0.19 19.28
C SER A 105 -1.23 0.74 18.20
N VAL A 106 -1.25 0.29 16.94
CA VAL A 106 -1.83 1.03 15.82
C VAL A 106 -3.31 1.33 16.05
N TRP A 107 -4.09 0.32 16.47
CA TRP A 107 -5.51 0.50 16.77
C TRP A 107 -5.74 1.54 17.88
N LYS A 108 -5.04 1.40 19.01
CA LYS A 108 -5.14 2.33 20.14
C LYS A 108 -4.77 3.76 19.74
N PHE A 109 -3.71 3.92 18.94
CA PHE A 109 -3.33 5.22 18.40
C PHE A 109 -4.45 5.83 17.58
N VAL A 110 -5.04 5.06 16.67
CA VAL A 110 -6.13 5.57 15.82
C VAL A 110 -7.33 5.97 16.66
N GLU A 111 -7.77 5.17 17.62
CA GLU A 111 -8.93 5.51 18.46
C GLU A 111 -8.74 6.84 19.21
N ASN A 112 -7.54 7.12 19.71
CA ASN A 112 -7.22 8.41 20.30
C ASN A 112 -7.20 9.52 19.24
N PHE A 113 -6.55 9.28 18.10
CA PHE A 113 -6.43 10.25 17.01
C PHE A 113 -7.81 10.73 16.53
N LYS A 114 -8.80 9.83 16.40
CA LYS A 114 -10.15 10.18 15.93
C LYS A 114 -10.90 11.15 16.84
N GLN A 115 -10.53 11.23 18.11
CA GLN A 115 -11.19 12.09 19.10
C GLN A 115 -10.66 13.52 19.02
N GLU A 116 -9.40 13.69 18.64
CA GLU A 116 -8.67 14.96 18.74
C GLU A 116 -8.41 15.62 17.37
N HIS A 117 -8.47 14.83 16.29
CA HIS A 117 -7.98 15.27 14.99
C HIS A 117 -8.89 14.90 13.83
N THR A 118 -8.85 15.73 12.80
CA THR A 118 -9.39 15.44 11.46
C THR A 118 -8.29 14.91 10.54
N LEU A 119 -8.68 14.29 9.44
CA LEU A 119 -7.72 13.76 8.47
C LEU A 119 -8.29 13.80 7.06
N ASN A 120 -7.65 14.57 6.17
CA ASN A 120 -8.04 14.65 4.76
C ASN A 120 -7.28 13.62 3.93
N VAL A 121 -5.99 13.38 4.22
CA VAL A 121 -5.15 12.51 3.39
C VAL A 121 -4.27 11.59 4.24
N LEU A 122 -4.42 10.29 4.05
CA LEU A 122 -3.52 9.27 4.59
C LEU A 122 -2.49 8.86 3.53
N ILE A 123 -1.20 8.89 3.91
CA ILE A 123 -0.07 8.44 3.09
C ILE A 123 0.59 7.25 3.77
N ASN A 124 0.26 6.05 3.27
CA ASN A 124 0.86 4.78 3.66
C ASN A 124 2.21 4.62 2.96
N ASN A 125 3.25 5.25 3.53
CA ASN A 125 4.62 5.23 3.03
C ASN A 125 5.54 4.28 3.81
N ALA A 126 5.30 4.07 5.10
CA ALA A 126 6.15 3.20 5.92
C ALA A 126 6.25 1.79 5.34
N GLY A 127 7.45 1.24 5.39
CA GLY A 127 7.70 -0.16 5.09
C GLY A 127 9.10 -0.60 5.49
N CYS A 128 9.27 -1.91 5.61
CA CYS A 128 10.55 -2.54 5.95
C CYS A 128 10.79 -3.76 5.04
N MET A 129 12.07 -4.16 4.95
CA MET A 129 12.49 -5.38 4.27
C MET A 129 13.51 -6.09 5.16
N VAL A 130 13.03 -7.01 5.99
CA VAL A 130 13.84 -7.86 6.86
C VAL A 130 14.16 -9.13 6.09
N ASN A 131 15.46 -9.41 5.91
CA ASN A 131 15.94 -10.56 5.12
C ASN A 131 15.86 -11.90 5.84
N LYS A 132 15.73 -11.87 7.18
CA LYS A 132 15.55 -13.06 8.01
C LYS A 132 14.10 -13.15 8.48
N ARG A 133 13.56 -14.36 8.54
CA ARG A 133 12.21 -14.58 9.07
C ARG A 133 12.22 -14.35 10.58
N GLU A 134 11.65 -13.23 10.99
CA GLU A 134 11.52 -12.86 12.39
C GLU A 134 10.05 -12.67 12.74
N LEU A 135 9.69 -13.00 13.98
CA LEU A 135 8.35 -12.83 14.48
C LEU A 135 8.28 -11.65 15.45
N THR A 136 7.13 -10.98 15.49
CA THR A 136 6.74 -10.06 16.57
C THR A 136 6.35 -10.85 17.82
N GLU A 137 6.14 -10.15 18.93
CA GLU A 137 5.66 -10.74 20.19
C GLU A 137 4.31 -11.44 20.05
N ASP A 138 3.45 -10.94 19.16
CA ASP A 138 2.15 -11.55 18.80
C ASP A 138 2.30 -12.73 17.80
N GLY A 139 3.53 -13.15 17.47
CA GLY A 139 3.80 -14.26 16.56
C GLY A 139 3.57 -13.95 15.07
N LEU A 140 3.56 -12.68 14.69
CA LEU A 140 3.38 -12.24 13.30
C LEU A 140 4.73 -12.08 12.60
N GLU A 141 4.83 -12.47 11.33
CA GLU A 141 6.06 -12.20 10.56
C GLU A 141 6.28 -10.68 10.42
N LYS A 142 7.49 -10.18 10.72
CA LYS A 142 7.76 -8.73 10.86
C LYS A 142 7.47 -7.91 9.61
N ASN A 143 7.79 -8.42 8.42
CA ASN A 143 7.50 -7.70 7.17
C ASN A 143 5.99 -7.63 6.94
N PHE A 144 5.27 -8.74 7.10
CA PHE A 144 3.82 -8.79 7.00
C PHE A 144 3.14 -7.89 8.04
N ALA A 145 3.60 -7.93 9.30
CA ALA A 145 3.08 -7.11 10.38
C ALA A 145 3.18 -5.62 10.04
N THR A 146 4.36 -5.17 9.59
CA THR A 146 4.60 -3.75 9.27
C THR A 146 3.95 -3.33 7.95
N ASN A 147 4.22 -4.06 6.87
CA ASN A 147 3.91 -3.64 5.51
C ASN A 147 2.45 -3.92 5.14
N THR A 148 1.81 -4.92 5.74
CA THR A 148 0.45 -5.33 5.34
C THR A 148 -0.53 -5.14 6.48
N LEU A 149 -0.33 -5.81 7.62
CA LEU A 149 -1.34 -5.82 8.68
C LEU A 149 -1.44 -4.44 9.37
N GLY A 150 -0.33 -3.80 9.71
CA GLY A 150 -0.31 -2.45 10.27
C GLY A 150 -0.97 -1.44 9.35
N VAL A 151 -0.67 -1.50 8.05
CA VAL A 151 -1.32 -0.66 7.01
C VAL A 151 -2.82 -0.95 6.93
N TYR A 152 -3.22 -2.23 6.98
CA TYR A 152 -4.62 -2.63 6.97
C TYR A 152 -5.38 -2.05 8.16
N VAL A 153 -4.83 -2.21 9.36
CA VAL A 153 -5.45 -1.75 10.62
C VAL A 153 -5.53 -0.24 10.65
N LEU A 154 -4.43 0.45 10.35
CA LEU A 154 -4.38 1.91 10.30
C LEU A 154 -5.41 2.47 9.32
N THR A 155 -5.41 1.97 8.08
CA THR A 155 -6.29 2.48 7.03
C THR A 155 -7.74 2.19 7.35
N THR A 156 -8.08 0.94 7.68
CA THR A 156 -9.46 0.53 7.96
C THR A 156 -10.02 1.30 9.16
N ALA A 157 -9.21 1.48 10.20
CA ALA A 157 -9.62 2.23 11.37
C ALA A 157 -9.81 3.72 11.05
N LEU A 158 -9.00 4.34 10.18
CA LEU A 158 -9.11 5.78 9.85
C LEU A 158 -10.22 6.12 8.84
N ILE A 159 -10.82 5.14 8.16
CA ILE A 159 -11.89 5.37 7.16
C ILE A 159 -13.01 6.26 7.70
N PRO A 160 -13.60 6.04 8.90
CA PRO A 160 -14.69 6.88 9.41
C PRO A 160 -14.31 8.34 9.66
N VAL A 161 -13.02 8.66 9.84
CA VAL A 161 -12.56 10.06 9.96
C VAL A 161 -12.34 10.65 8.58
N LEU A 162 -11.75 9.88 7.67
CA LEU A 162 -11.57 10.30 6.28
C LEU A 162 -12.93 10.60 5.62
N GLU A 163 -13.96 9.78 5.82
CA GLU A 163 -15.29 9.97 5.20
C GLU A 163 -16.01 11.26 5.65
N LYS A 164 -15.59 11.88 6.77
CA LYS A 164 -16.16 13.16 7.24
C LYS A 164 -15.59 14.37 6.51
N GLU A 165 -14.43 14.21 5.86
CA GLU A 165 -13.69 15.30 5.25
C GLU A 165 -14.02 15.48 3.75
N HIS A 166 -13.77 16.68 3.24
CA HIS A 166 -13.92 16.96 1.81
C HIS A 166 -12.74 16.41 0.99
N ASP A 167 -13.06 15.74 -0.12
CA ASP A 167 -12.13 15.05 -1.03
C ASP A 167 -11.07 14.20 -0.28
N PRO A 168 -11.51 13.21 0.52
CA PRO A 168 -10.62 12.44 1.36
C PRO A 168 -9.86 11.40 0.55
N ARG A 169 -8.59 11.17 0.92
CA ARG A 169 -7.69 10.32 0.12
C ARG A 169 -6.85 9.37 0.94
N VAL A 170 -6.57 8.23 0.32
CA VAL A 170 -5.57 7.28 0.79
C VAL A 170 -4.60 6.99 -0.34
N ILE A 171 -3.32 7.28 -0.11
CA ILE A 171 -2.22 7.04 -1.03
C ILE A 171 -1.33 5.96 -0.44
N THR A 172 -1.17 4.85 -1.16
CA THR A 172 -0.31 3.73 -0.73
C THR A 172 0.95 3.67 -1.58
N VAL A 173 2.11 3.81 -0.95
CA VAL A 173 3.44 3.68 -1.58
C VAL A 173 3.81 2.20 -1.60
N SER A 174 3.58 1.58 -2.75
CA SER A 174 3.94 0.19 -3.03
C SER A 174 5.34 0.12 -3.68
N SER A 175 5.66 -0.99 -4.36
CA SER A 175 6.90 -1.17 -5.10
C SER A 175 6.65 -1.82 -6.45
N GLY A 176 7.45 -1.46 -7.45
CA GLY A 176 7.45 -2.14 -8.75
C GLY A 176 7.75 -3.64 -8.62
N GLY A 177 8.48 -4.06 -7.59
CA GLY A 177 8.78 -5.46 -7.30
C GLY A 177 7.53 -6.33 -7.13
N MET A 178 6.37 -5.76 -6.75
CA MET A 178 5.12 -6.52 -6.65
C MET A 178 4.68 -7.16 -7.97
N LEU A 179 5.12 -6.62 -9.11
CA LEU A 179 4.68 -7.06 -10.44
C LEU A 179 5.29 -8.43 -10.83
N VAL A 180 6.34 -8.87 -10.13
CA VAL A 180 7.01 -10.15 -10.39
C VAL A 180 6.30 -11.34 -9.75
N GLN A 181 5.30 -11.10 -8.90
CA GLN A 181 4.60 -12.16 -8.15
C GLN A 181 3.07 -12.09 -8.28
N LYS A 182 2.44 -13.27 -8.30
CA LYS A 182 0.99 -13.38 -8.07
C LYS A 182 0.71 -13.26 -6.58
N LEU A 183 -0.45 -12.70 -6.22
CA LEU A 183 -0.86 -12.67 -4.82
C LEU A 183 -1.04 -14.11 -4.30
N ASN A 184 -0.38 -14.42 -3.19
CA ASN A 184 -0.61 -15.65 -2.44
C ASN A 184 -1.50 -15.35 -1.22
N THR A 185 -2.73 -15.86 -1.25
CA THR A 185 -3.70 -15.71 -0.15
C THR A 185 -3.63 -16.82 0.90
N ASP A 186 -3.03 -17.96 0.55
CA ASP A 186 -3.01 -19.15 1.39
C ASP A 186 -1.88 -19.13 2.43
N ASP A 187 -0.83 -18.33 2.14
CA ASP A 187 0.33 -18.15 3.01
C ASP A 187 0.77 -16.68 3.07
N PRO A 188 -0.07 -15.78 3.64
CA PRO A 188 0.19 -14.34 3.63
C PRO A 188 1.44 -13.94 4.42
N GLN A 189 1.92 -14.81 5.32
CA GLN A 189 3.07 -14.61 6.22
C GLN A 189 4.31 -15.44 5.82
N SER A 190 4.28 -16.10 4.66
CA SER A 190 5.39 -16.95 4.18
C SER A 190 5.86 -17.99 5.22
N GLU A 191 4.92 -18.72 5.82
CA GLU A 191 5.15 -19.82 6.76
C GLU A 191 5.50 -21.14 6.08
N ARG A 192 5.03 -21.35 4.84
CA ARG A 192 5.05 -22.64 4.15
C ARG A 192 6.13 -22.74 3.07
N THR A 193 6.84 -21.64 2.81
CA THR A 193 7.85 -21.53 1.76
C THR A 193 9.19 -21.09 2.35
N ALA A 194 10.27 -21.38 1.63
CA ALA A 194 11.59 -20.88 2.02
C ALA A 194 11.56 -19.34 2.07
N PHE A 195 12.08 -18.78 3.17
CA PHE A 195 11.98 -17.34 3.39
C PHE A 195 13.03 -16.61 2.56
N ASP A 196 12.53 -15.75 1.67
CA ASP A 196 13.33 -14.80 0.90
C ASP A 196 12.73 -13.41 1.15
N GLY A 197 13.46 -12.55 1.87
CA GLY A 197 12.96 -11.22 2.25
C GLY A 197 12.55 -10.34 1.08
N THR A 198 13.19 -10.49 -0.08
CA THR A 198 12.81 -9.74 -1.30
C THR A 198 11.48 -10.24 -1.84
N MET A 199 11.30 -11.56 -1.86
CA MET A 199 10.05 -12.19 -2.31
C MET A 199 8.90 -11.95 -1.32
N VAL A 200 9.15 -11.95 -0.01
CA VAL A 200 8.15 -11.58 1.01
C VAL A 200 7.76 -10.12 0.88
N TYR A 201 8.74 -9.22 0.69
CA TYR A 201 8.46 -7.81 0.45
C TYR A 201 7.62 -7.61 -0.82
N ALA A 202 7.93 -8.31 -1.91
CA ALA A 202 7.12 -8.29 -3.13
C ALA A 202 5.68 -8.77 -2.89
N GLN A 203 5.47 -9.84 -2.11
CA GLN A 203 4.14 -10.27 -1.67
C GLN A 203 3.43 -9.18 -0.86
N ASN A 204 4.08 -8.54 0.12
CA ASN A 204 3.45 -7.51 0.93
C ASN A 204 3.03 -6.31 0.09
N LYS A 205 3.90 -5.86 -0.82
CA LYS A 205 3.58 -4.78 -1.76
C LYS A 205 2.46 -5.15 -2.72
N ARG A 206 2.33 -6.42 -3.09
CA ARG A 206 1.18 -6.94 -3.85
C ARG A 206 -0.10 -6.95 -3.01
N GLN A 207 -0.03 -7.35 -1.74
CA GLN A 207 -1.15 -7.32 -0.79
C GLN A 207 -1.68 -5.89 -0.62
N GLN A 208 -0.79 -4.90 -0.43
CA GLN A 208 -1.15 -3.48 -0.33
C GLN A 208 -1.99 -2.97 -1.52
N VAL A 209 -1.62 -3.34 -2.76
CA VAL A 209 -2.36 -2.91 -3.95
C VAL A 209 -3.75 -3.55 -4.02
N VAL A 210 -3.84 -4.84 -3.69
CA VAL A 210 -5.14 -5.53 -3.68
C VAL A 210 -6.04 -4.98 -2.57
N LEU A 211 -5.49 -4.69 -1.39
CA LEU A 211 -6.23 -4.03 -0.30
C LEU A 211 -6.74 -2.65 -0.73
N THR A 212 -5.89 -1.85 -1.39
CA THR A 212 -6.29 -0.54 -1.90
C THR A 212 -7.42 -0.62 -2.92
N GLU A 213 -7.39 -1.61 -3.82
CA GLU A 213 -8.50 -1.87 -4.74
C GLU A 213 -9.79 -2.27 -4.01
N ARG A 214 -9.68 -3.08 -2.95
CA ARG A 214 -10.83 -3.50 -2.14
C ARG A 214 -11.45 -2.32 -1.38
N TRP A 215 -10.64 -1.48 -0.75
CA TRP A 215 -11.15 -0.27 -0.08
C TRP A 215 -11.78 0.71 -1.07
N ALA A 216 -11.19 0.91 -2.26
CA ALA A 216 -11.75 1.76 -3.30
C ALA A 216 -13.17 1.35 -3.71
N ARG A 217 -13.45 0.05 -3.77
CA ARG A 217 -14.78 -0.49 -4.09
C ARG A 217 -15.76 -0.36 -2.92
N ALA A 218 -15.27 -0.52 -1.69
CA ALA A 218 -16.11 -0.50 -0.48
C ALA A 218 -16.44 0.93 -0.02
N HIS A 219 -15.54 1.89 -0.25
CA HIS A 219 -15.65 3.27 0.24
C HIS A 219 -15.49 4.27 -0.91
N PRO A 220 -16.50 4.39 -1.80
CA PRO A 220 -16.41 5.21 -3.01
C PRO A 220 -16.30 6.72 -2.73
N ALA A 221 -16.61 7.16 -1.50
CA ALA A 221 -16.45 8.55 -1.06
C ALA A 221 -14.97 8.96 -0.89
N ILE A 222 -14.06 7.99 -0.68
CA ILE A 222 -12.63 8.23 -0.53
C ILE A 222 -11.90 7.87 -1.82
N HIS A 223 -10.99 8.73 -2.26
CA HIS A 223 -10.09 8.40 -3.37
C HIS A 223 -8.91 7.55 -2.89
N PHE A 224 -8.88 6.29 -3.32
CA PHE A 224 -7.79 5.36 -3.07
C PHE A 224 -6.86 5.27 -4.27
N SER A 225 -5.54 5.36 -4.05
CA SER A 225 -4.56 5.20 -5.12
C SER A 225 -3.27 4.51 -4.65
N CYS A 226 -2.65 3.73 -5.55
CA CYS A 226 -1.33 3.14 -5.31
C CYS A 226 -0.29 3.65 -6.29
N MET A 227 0.92 3.87 -5.80
CA MET A 227 2.05 4.29 -6.62
C MET A 227 3.30 3.48 -6.25
N HIS A 228 4.31 3.45 -7.11
CA HIS A 228 5.66 3.02 -6.74
C HIS A 228 6.64 4.14 -7.07
N PRO A 229 7.63 4.41 -6.20
CA PRO A 229 8.50 5.56 -6.37
C PRO A 229 9.60 5.37 -7.42
N GLY A 230 9.65 4.18 -8.05
CA GLY A 230 10.75 3.80 -8.95
C GLY A 230 11.92 3.24 -8.15
N TRP A 231 13.11 3.24 -8.74
CA TRP A 231 14.33 2.87 -8.03
C TRP A 231 14.93 4.10 -7.37
N VAL A 232 14.74 4.19 -6.05
CA VAL A 232 15.13 5.35 -5.23
C VAL A 232 16.12 4.90 -4.16
N ASP A 233 17.23 5.62 -4.06
CA ASP A 233 18.21 5.37 -3.02
C ASP A 233 17.66 5.86 -1.68
N THR A 234 17.40 4.91 -0.77
CA THR A 234 16.78 5.17 0.53
C THR A 234 17.43 4.27 1.57
N PRO A 235 17.51 4.68 2.86
CA PRO A 235 18.11 3.85 3.91
C PRO A 235 17.46 2.47 4.09
N GLY A 236 16.23 2.26 3.60
CA GLY A 236 15.55 0.96 3.60
C GLY A 236 15.95 0.01 2.46
N HIS A 237 16.74 0.49 1.49
CA HIS A 237 17.40 -0.33 0.47
C HIS A 237 18.83 -0.63 0.92
N HIS A 238 19.08 -1.82 1.45
CA HIS A 238 20.45 -2.32 1.60
C HIS A 238 20.94 -2.88 0.24
N PRO A 239 22.19 -2.59 -0.18
CA PRO A 239 22.69 -2.87 -1.53
C PRO A 239 22.91 -4.36 -1.87
N ASP A 240 22.75 -5.29 -0.93
CA ASP A 240 23.24 -6.67 -1.08
C ASP A 240 22.24 -7.66 -1.73
N GLY A 241 21.25 -7.16 -2.47
CA GLY A 241 20.31 -8.00 -3.23
C GLY A 241 20.85 -8.37 -4.62
N PRO A 242 20.71 -9.63 -5.09
CA PRO A 242 21.28 -10.08 -6.38
C PRO A 242 20.71 -9.33 -7.61
N HIS A 243 19.58 -8.63 -7.47
CA HIS A 243 18.98 -7.82 -8.53
C HIS A 243 19.62 -6.43 -8.71
N ILE A 244 20.46 -5.97 -7.77
CA ILE A 244 20.88 -4.56 -7.66
C ILE A 244 22.27 -4.31 -8.27
N ASN A 245 23.13 -5.33 -8.37
CA ASN A 245 24.43 -5.19 -9.04
C ASN A 245 24.33 -4.84 -10.55
N LEU A 246 23.17 -5.04 -11.18
CA LEU A 246 22.90 -4.63 -12.56
C LEU A 246 22.51 -3.14 -12.71
N CYS A 247 22.22 -2.43 -11.61
CA CYS A 247 21.63 -1.08 -11.62
C CYS A 247 22.40 -0.04 -10.80
N ALA A 248 23.58 -0.38 -10.30
CA ALA A 248 24.51 0.56 -9.68
C ALA A 248 24.74 1.76 -10.64
N GLY A 249 24.51 2.98 -10.16
CA GLY A 249 24.62 4.22 -10.95
C GLY A 249 23.37 4.66 -11.73
N ARG A 250 22.25 3.89 -11.68
CA ARG A 250 20.98 4.21 -12.39
C ARG A 250 19.81 4.58 -11.48
N VAL A 251 20.07 4.71 -10.18
CA VAL A 251 19.08 4.96 -9.13
C VAL A 251 18.83 6.47 -8.98
N CYS A 252 17.59 6.88 -8.75
CA CYS A 252 17.26 8.28 -8.45
C CYS A 252 17.73 8.63 -7.03
N ALA A 253 18.34 9.81 -6.86
CA ALA A 253 18.71 10.30 -5.53
C ALA A 253 17.45 10.52 -4.67
N PRO A 254 17.53 10.44 -3.33
CA PRO A 254 16.39 10.68 -2.45
C PRO A 254 15.83 12.11 -2.56
N ARG A 255 16.62 13.06 -3.07
CA ARG A 255 16.24 14.45 -3.39
C ARG A 255 15.79 14.66 -4.84
N SER A 256 15.85 13.62 -5.69
CA SER A 256 15.16 13.63 -6.99
C SER A 256 13.67 13.40 -6.74
N PRO A 257 12.75 13.59 -7.70
CA PRO A 257 11.35 13.86 -7.38
C PRO A 257 10.38 12.68 -7.62
N PRO A 258 10.60 11.45 -7.11
CA PRO A 258 9.50 10.59 -6.69
C PRO A 258 8.50 11.35 -5.78
N GLU A 259 8.98 12.41 -5.10
CA GLU A 259 8.21 13.47 -4.45
C GLU A 259 7.09 14.03 -5.33
N SER A 260 7.35 14.32 -6.61
CA SER A 260 6.36 14.85 -7.56
C SER A 260 5.21 13.88 -7.82
N SER A 261 5.44 12.56 -7.79
CA SER A 261 4.42 11.57 -8.13
C SER A 261 3.43 11.29 -6.99
N ILE A 262 3.90 11.38 -5.75
CA ILE A 262 3.02 11.42 -4.57
C ILE A 262 2.27 12.75 -4.59
N TRP A 263 2.97 13.84 -4.89
CA TRP A 263 2.37 15.17 -4.91
C TRP A 263 1.33 15.37 -6.02
N VAL A 264 1.52 14.88 -7.24
CA VAL A 264 0.52 14.89 -8.33
C VAL A 264 -0.77 14.16 -7.92
N ARG A 265 -0.65 13.11 -7.11
CA ARG A 265 -1.80 12.39 -6.55
C ARG A 265 -2.46 13.14 -5.38
N VAL A 266 -1.68 13.92 -4.64
CA VAL A 266 -2.16 14.91 -3.66
C VAL A 266 -2.83 16.11 -4.37
N ARG A 267 -2.39 16.56 -5.55
CA ARG A 267 -3.05 17.66 -6.30
C ARG A 267 -4.36 17.26 -6.92
N SER A 268 -4.46 16.04 -7.46
CA SER A 268 -5.75 15.53 -7.91
C SER A 268 -6.82 15.59 -6.80
N ALA A 269 -6.40 15.76 -5.53
CA ALA A 269 -7.19 15.99 -4.31
C ALA A 269 -7.64 17.41 -4.02
N ILE A 270 -7.19 18.38 -4.80
CA ILE A 270 -7.41 19.80 -4.51
C ILE A 270 -8.25 20.44 -5.62
N CYS A 271 -8.09 19.98 -6.88
CA CYS A 271 -8.77 20.57 -8.03
C CYS A 271 -10.04 19.83 -8.50
N GLY A 272 -10.52 18.79 -7.80
CA GLY A 272 -11.64 17.98 -8.30
C GLY A 272 -11.34 17.30 -9.65
N PRO A 273 -12.32 16.66 -10.31
CA PRO A 273 -12.09 15.83 -11.49
C PRO A 273 -11.91 16.66 -12.77
N GLN A 274 -10.92 17.54 -12.82
CA GLN A 274 -10.51 18.23 -14.03
C GLN A 274 -8.98 18.21 -14.17
N VAL A 275 -8.56 17.63 -15.30
CA VAL A 275 -7.25 17.78 -15.94
C VAL A 275 -6.05 17.21 -15.17
N CYS A 276 -6.05 15.90 -14.94
CA CYS A 276 -4.82 15.13 -14.90
C CYS A 276 -5.04 13.86 -15.72
N GLY A 277 -4.14 13.56 -16.66
CA GLY A 277 -4.29 12.59 -17.77
C GLY A 277 -4.45 11.11 -17.39
N CYS A 278 -4.90 10.80 -16.18
CA CYS A 278 -5.22 9.46 -15.71
C CYS A 278 -6.72 9.39 -15.33
N ARG A 279 -7.62 9.42 -16.32
CA ARG A 279 -9.02 9.02 -16.10
C ARG A 279 -9.11 7.51 -15.94
N CYS A 280 -9.00 7.01 -14.70
CA CYS A 280 -9.74 5.80 -14.31
C CYS A 280 -11.15 6.26 -13.92
N ARG A 281 -12.05 6.41 -14.90
CA ARG A 281 -13.47 6.68 -14.63
C ARG A 281 -14.21 5.34 -14.64
N ALA A 282 -14.74 4.94 -13.49
CA ALA A 282 -15.77 3.91 -13.43
C ALA A 282 -17.00 4.42 -14.20
N SER A 283 -17.52 3.57 -15.07
CA SER A 283 -18.60 3.86 -16.02
C SER A 283 -19.96 3.95 -15.35
N THR A 284 -20.67 5.07 -15.53
CA THR A 284 -22.14 5.15 -15.56
C THR A 284 -22.58 6.15 -16.65
N PRO A 285 -23.66 5.87 -17.40
CA PRO A 285 -24.10 6.70 -18.52
C PRO A 285 -25.12 7.76 -18.08
N GLY A 286 -24.99 8.99 -18.58
CA GLY A 286 -25.98 10.05 -18.37
C GLY A 286 -25.57 11.34 -19.11
N TRP A 287 -26.46 11.82 -19.97
CA TRP A 287 -26.26 12.89 -20.95
C TRP A 287 -26.28 14.31 -20.36
N GLY A 288 -25.55 15.23 -21.00
CA GLY A 288 -25.66 16.69 -20.84
C GLY A 288 -24.65 17.43 -21.74
N PRO A 289 -25.07 18.42 -22.57
CA PRO A 289 -24.24 18.97 -23.64
C PRO A 289 -23.41 20.18 -23.17
N GLY A 290 -22.22 20.35 -23.74
CA GLY A 290 -21.49 21.63 -23.72
C GLY A 290 -20.04 21.55 -23.25
N CYS A 291 -19.15 21.03 -24.10
CA CYS A 291 -17.77 21.51 -24.30
C CYS A 291 -17.10 20.61 -25.35
N ALA A 292 -16.81 21.18 -26.52
CA ALA A 292 -16.16 20.47 -27.62
C ALA A 292 -14.72 20.02 -27.24
N PRO A 293 -14.32 18.76 -27.52
CA PRO A 293 -12.95 18.32 -27.26
C PRO A 293 -11.99 18.81 -28.36
N ARG A 294 -10.84 19.38 -27.97
CA ARG A 294 -9.70 19.61 -28.88
C ARG A 294 -9.10 18.25 -29.30
N PRO A 295 -8.77 18.02 -30.58
CA PRO A 295 -8.25 16.74 -31.03
C PRO A 295 -6.72 16.74 -30.89
N ARG A 296 -6.19 16.00 -29.92
CA ARG A 296 -4.88 15.28 -29.93
C ARG A 296 -4.51 14.88 -28.50
N ALA A 297 -5.03 13.74 -28.05
CA ALA A 297 -4.42 12.96 -27.00
C ALA A 297 -4.59 11.48 -27.37
N ARG A 298 -3.54 10.87 -27.93
CA ARG A 298 -3.47 9.41 -28.07
C ARG A 298 -3.13 8.83 -26.69
N THR A 299 -4.15 8.57 -25.87
CA THR A 299 -4.01 7.79 -24.64
C THR A 299 -3.96 6.30 -24.98
N ARG A 300 -2.77 5.69 -24.93
CA ARG A 300 -2.66 4.23 -24.79
C ARG A 300 -2.87 3.89 -23.33
N CYS A 301 -4.07 3.43 -22.98
CA CYS A 301 -4.30 2.75 -21.71
C CYS A 301 -3.38 1.52 -21.65
N CYS A 302 -2.52 1.46 -20.63
CA CYS A 302 -1.77 0.25 -20.29
C CYS A 302 -2.69 -0.73 -19.54
N GLY A 303 -3.77 -1.16 -20.17
CA GLY A 303 -4.54 -2.33 -19.76
C GLY A 303 -3.90 -3.56 -20.38
N TRP A 304 -3.50 -4.53 -19.56
CA TRP A 304 -3.22 -5.86 -20.08
C TRP A 304 -4.55 -6.45 -20.57
N PRO A 305 -4.68 -6.92 -21.83
CA PRO A 305 -5.84 -7.72 -22.21
C PRO A 305 -5.83 -9.00 -21.39
N LEU A 306 -6.82 -9.16 -20.52
CA LEU A 306 -7.11 -10.45 -19.89
C LEU A 306 -7.62 -11.39 -21.00
N PRO A 307 -7.13 -12.64 -21.08
CA PRO A 307 -7.76 -13.62 -21.95
C PRO A 307 -9.22 -13.84 -21.51
N PRO A 308 -10.16 -14.06 -22.44
CA PRO A 308 -11.55 -14.32 -22.11
C PRO A 308 -11.66 -15.55 -21.20
N LEU A 309 -12.54 -15.46 -20.20
CA LEU A 309 -12.85 -16.58 -19.32
C LEU A 309 -13.47 -17.72 -20.15
N PRO A 310 -13.15 -18.99 -19.87
CA PRO A 310 -13.85 -20.11 -20.49
C PRO A 310 -15.33 -20.10 -20.09
N PRO A 311 -16.24 -20.55 -20.98
CA PRO A 311 -17.66 -20.61 -20.67
C PRO A 311 -17.92 -21.54 -19.47
N PRO A 312 -18.96 -21.27 -18.66
CA PRO A 312 -19.31 -22.12 -17.54
C PRO A 312 -19.70 -23.52 -18.02
N SER A 313 -19.09 -24.56 -17.44
CA SER A 313 -19.55 -25.94 -17.62
C SER A 313 -20.98 -26.10 -17.09
N PRO A 314 -21.84 -26.88 -17.77
CA PRO A 314 -23.22 -27.03 -17.39
C PRO A 314 -23.37 -27.74 -16.03
N ALA A 315 -24.32 -27.24 -15.24
CA ALA A 315 -24.72 -27.78 -13.96
C ALA A 315 -25.08 -29.27 -14.07
N ALA A 316 -24.42 -30.11 -13.27
CA ALA A 316 -24.85 -31.48 -13.04
C ALA A 316 -25.94 -31.46 -11.95
N ALA A 317 -27.13 -31.88 -12.37
CA ALA A 317 -28.33 -32.00 -11.59
C ALA A 317 -28.18 -32.97 -10.40
N SER A 318 -29.00 -32.71 -9.40
CA SER A 318 -29.28 -33.55 -8.23
C SER A 318 -29.77 -34.95 -8.60
N SER A 319 -29.30 -35.97 -7.87
CA SER A 319 -30.09 -37.17 -7.61
C SER A 319 -29.82 -37.69 -6.20
N LYS A 320 -30.86 -37.62 -5.36
CA LYS A 320 -30.99 -38.29 -4.07
C LYS A 320 -31.29 -39.78 -4.30
N THR A 321 -30.54 -40.66 -3.64
CA THR A 321 -30.95 -41.99 -3.13
C THR A 321 -29.79 -42.41 -2.21
N GLY A 322 -29.91 -42.71 -0.91
CA GLY A 322 -30.98 -43.37 -0.21
C GLY A 322 -30.66 -44.87 -0.09
N ASN A 323 -29.73 -45.28 0.79
CA ASN A 323 -29.90 -46.56 1.49
C ASN A 323 -29.06 -46.69 2.77
N ARG A 324 -29.69 -47.29 3.78
CA ARG A 324 -29.23 -47.49 5.16
C ARG A 324 -28.69 -48.93 5.34
N ARG A 325 -27.75 -49.05 6.31
CA ARG A 325 -27.58 -50.12 7.35
C ARG A 325 -26.67 -51.36 7.04
N PRO A 326 -26.19 -52.13 8.06
CA PRO A 326 -25.33 -51.75 9.22
C PRO A 326 -24.22 -52.80 9.59
N HIS A 327 -23.49 -52.55 10.69
CA HIS A 327 -22.59 -53.43 11.48
C HIS A 327 -21.15 -53.63 10.95
N THR A 328 -20.06 -53.71 11.74
CA THR A 328 -19.79 -54.16 13.12
C THR A 328 -18.55 -53.49 13.72
N CYS A 329 -18.53 -53.39 15.07
CA CYS A 329 -17.35 -53.12 15.90
C CYS A 329 -16.21 -54.13 15.69
N LEU A 330 -14.95 -53.68 15.77
CA LEU A 330 -13.86 -54.40 16.42
C LEU A 330 -12.78 -53.43 16.89
N SER A 331 -12.25 -53.73 18.07
CA SER A 331 -11.51 -52.85 18.96
C SER A 331 -10.00 -53.11 18.96
N ARG A 332 -9.27 -52.10 19.46
CA ARG A 332 -7.93 -52.11 20.11
C ARG A 332 -6.68 -52.02 19.22
N GLY A 333 -5.86 -51.02 19.58
CA GLY A 333 -4.49 -50.83 19.12
C GLY A 333 -3.91 -49.49 19.60
N HIS A 334 -3.65 -49.36 20.90
CA HIS A 334 -2.89 -48.24 21.48
C HIS A 334 -1.44 -48.25 20.96
N ARG A 335 -0.98 -47.14 20.37
CA ARG A 335 0.43 -46.74 20.31
C ARG A 335 0.57 -45.20 20.42
N PRO A 336 1.67 -44.71 21.00
CA PRO A 336 1.68 -43.41 21.69
C PRO A 336 1.82 -42.21 20.74
N HIS A 337 1.31 -41.09 21.24
CA HIS A 337 1.27 -39.76 20.66
C HIS A 337 2.57 -39.31 19.97
N ARG A 338 2.50 -39.06 18.66
CA ARG A 338 3.28 -37.99 18.02
C ARG A 338 2.66 -36.64 18.42
N PRO A 339 3.42 -35.62 18.81
CA PRO A 339 2.87 -34.29 19.00
C PRO A 339 2.48 -33.75 17.63
N LYS A 340 1.17 -33.73 17.33
CA LYS A 340 0.62 -32.91 16.25
C LYS A 340 0.95 -31.46 16.60
N ARG A 341 1.87 -30.84 15.87
CA ARG A 341 1.99 -29.38 15.78
C ARG A 341 0.66 -28.84 15.24
N ARG A 342 -0.27 -28.58 16.15
CA ARG A 342 -1.59 -28.03 15.89
C ARG A 342 -1.70 -26.80 16.77
N ASN A 343 -1.23 -25.65 16.25
CA ASN A 343 -1.66 -24.30 16.60
C ASN A 343 -0.72 -23.27 15.93
N SER A 344 -1.12 -22.71 14.79
CA SER A 344 -0.67 -21.37 14.33
C SER A 344 -1.70 -20.71 13.41
N LEU A 345 -2.58 -21.48 12.77
CA LEU A 345 -3.67 -20.96 11.94
C LEU A 345 -4.76 -20.16 12.68
N ARG A 346 -4.69 -20.04 14.02
CA ARG A 346 -5.67 -19.30 14.84
C ARG A 346 -5.31 -17.82 15.11
N SER A 347 -4.12 -17.31 14.80
CA SER A 347 -3.65 -16.09 15.51
C SER A 347 -4.09 -14.72 14.96
N TRP A 348 -4.26 -14.50 13.65
CA TRP A 348 -4.57 -13.15 13.13
C TRP A 348 -6.02 -12.96 12.63
N LYS A 349 -6.65 -14.01 12.06
CA LYS A 349 -8.05 -13.94 11.63
C LYS A 349 -9.01 -13.84 12.82
N SER A 350 -8.70 -14.55 13.92
CA SER A 350 -9.41 -14.41 15.20
C SER A 350 -9.30 -12.97 15.70
N TRP A 351 -8.09 -12.41 15.64
CA TRP A 351 -7.83 -11.03 16.05
C TRP A 351 -8.62 -9.99 15.23
N LEU A 352 -8.74 -10.15 13.91
CA LEU A 352 -9.64 -9.31 13.09
C LEU A 352 -11.12 -9.49 13.44
N GLY A 353 -11.52 -10.69 13.86
CA GLY A 353 -12.87 -10.95 14.37
C GLY A 353 -13.12 -10.23 15.69
N ASP A 354 -12.14 -10.21 16.59
CA ASP A 354 -12.22 -9.54 17.89
C ASP A 354 -12.27 -8.01 17.75
N LEU A 355 -11.61 -7.43 16.74
CA LEU A 355 -11.71 -5.99 16.43
C LEU A 355 -13.08 -5.57 15.84
N ASN A 356 -13.78 -6.47 15.17
CA ASN A 356 -15.08 -6.20 14.53
C ASN A 356 -16.28 -6.55 15.42
N SER A 357 -16.02 -6.98 16.66
CA SER A 357 -17.09 -7.28 17.62
C SER A 357 -17.48 -5.98 18.35
N PRO A 358 -18.76 -5.57 18.36
CA PRO A 358 -19.20 -4.45 19.17
C PRO A 358 -18.96 -4.79 20.64
N GLY A 359 -18.13 -3.97 21.31
CA GLY A 359 -17.90 -4.04 22.76
C GLY A 359 -19.08 -3.53 23.55
#